data_AF-A0A059F2C6-F1
#
_entry.id   AF-A0A059F2C6-F1
#
_cell.length_a   1.000
_cell.length_b   1.000
_cell.length_c   1.000
_cell.angle_alpha   90.00
_cell.angle_beta   90.00
_cell.angle_gamma   90.00
#
_symmetry.space_group_name_H-M   'P 1'
#
loop_
_entity.id
_entity.type
_entity.pdbx_description
1 polymer ?
#
loop_
_entity_poly.entity_id
_entity_poly.type
_entity_poly.pdbx_seq_one_letter_code
_entity_poly.pdbx_strand_id
1 'polypeptide(L)'
;MERKFKELEKPFSQIVNKSSPKFSLPIIKSNLELYSTIKKQIEKELYKNFLNNCDKIIHLLTSFNKVAKISAEYNNLLKKFNKSLNQFHNKYEYVDAKKRTDFQILMSKFENMEYFVSQGRYLIHFALFNNYILILTNDLLFIGEAVRGDKYKLFKVFNYNIIKVKAIDDVLEISTEKDSFRFQKDVESVLKVVSIVNEFNYKSVETNEEVEDKLEEIPLIHCREDFMNYKNSNPLIIGYFLVNRFEYNLKRINKICLTEEFLHNVFEFFWKYYDEQEELISDMCSVKAFILEGEMKCLFKFIEKRVFYVFDPHKTTVYIDIIKKGMNRSGIDLSYFMTSLGFSSKKFDLGIENAKERVADILNEMKISFNK
;
A
#
# COMPACT_ATOMS: atom_id res chain seq x y z
N MET A 1 14.83 -47.16 -52.43
CA MET A 1 13.86 -46.04 -52.52
C MET A 1 13.22 -45.91 -53.91
N GLU A 2 13.82 -46.40 -54.99
CA GLU A 2 13.27 -46.28 -56.36
C GLU A 2 12.02 -47.14 -56.64
N ARG A 3 11.77 -48.22 -55.88
CA ARG A 3 10.56 -49.06 -56.05
C ARG A 3 9.27 -48.42 -55.52
N LYS A 4 9.34 -47.40 -54.65
CA LYS A 4 8.14 -46.69 -54.15
C LYS A 4 7.68 -45.54 -55.05
N PHE A 5 8.46 -45.16 -56.07
CA PHE A 5 8.07 -44.10 -57.01
C PHE A 5 7.31 -44.61 -58.24
N LYS A 6 7.49 -45.88 -58.65
CA LYS A 6 6.77 -46.47 -59.80
C LYS A 6 5.28 -46.70 -59.57
N GLU A 7 4.84 -46.83 -58.31
CA GLU A 7 3.42 -47.01 -57.97
C GLU A 7 2.63 -45.70 -57.95
N LEU A 8 3.31 -44.54 -58.04
CA LEU A 8 2.68 -43.22 -58.08
C LEU A 8 2.55 -42.66 -59.51
N GLU A 9 3.12 -43.31 -60.53
CA GLU A 9 3.04 -42.88 -61.94
C GLU A 9 1.67 -43.13 -62.60
N LYS A 10 0.76 -43.85 -61.94
CA LYS A 10 -0.67 -43.88 -62.28
C LYS A 10 -1.45 -43.54 -61.01
N PRO A 11 -2.02 -42.32 -60.83
CA PRO A 11 -2.93 -41.71 -61.79
C PRO A 11 -2.85 -40.15 -61.83
N PHE A 12 -1.66 -39.54 -61.85
CA PHE A 12 -1.58 -38.08 -61.99
C PHE A 12 -2.23 -37.57 -63.30
N SER A 13 -2.19 -38.38 -64.36
CA SER A 13 -2.86 -38.11 -65.64
C SER A 13 -4.39 -38.16 -65.58
N GLN A 14 -4.97 -38.87 -64.59
CA GLN A 14 -6.43 -38.96 -64.40
C GLN A 14 -6.98 -37.87 -63.47
N ILE A 15 -6.17 -37.38 -62.52
CA ILE A 15 -6.59 -36.35 -61.55
C ILE A 15 -6.62 -34.96 -62.19
N VAL A 16 -5.68 -34.65 -63.11
CA VAL A 16 -5.59 -33.32 -63.74
C VAL A 16 -6.70 -33.06 -64.79
N ASN A 17 -7.42 -34.10 -65.23
CA ASN A 17 -8.35 -34.01 -66.37
C ASN A 17 -9.85 -33.91 -66.03
N LYS A 18 -10.24 -33.58 -64.79
CA LYS A 18 -11.67 -33.48 -64.44
C LYS A 18 -12.23 -32.07 -64.21
N SER A 19 -11.43 -31.01 -64.21
CA SER A 19 -11.96 -29.67 -63.86
C SER A 19 -11.24 -28.45 -64.47
N SER A 20 -10.32 -28.61 -65.42
CA SER A 20 -9.60 -27.49 -66.05
C SER A 20 -9.24 -27.77 -67.52
N PRO A 21 -9.09 -26.73 -68.37
CA PRO A 21 -8.86 -26.89 -69.81
C PRO A 21 -7.65 -27.80 -70.09
N LYS A 22 -7.74 -28.61 -71.15
CA LYS A 22 -6.73 -29.62 -71.55
C LYS A 22 -5.37 -28.97 -71.83
N PHE A 23 -4.57 -28.71 -70.80
CA PHE A 23 -3.18 -28.31 -70.97
C PHE A 23 -2.40 -29.52 -71.48
N SER A 24 -1.71 -29.35 -72.60
CA SER A 24 -0.88 -30.41 -73.15
C SER A 24 0.22 -30.76 -72.15
N LEU A 25 0.56 -32.05 -72.04
CA LEU A 25 1.62 -32.53 -71.15
C LEU A 25 2.94 -31.72 -71.26
N PRO A 26 3.35 -31.27 -72.46
CA PRO A 26 4.51 -30.37 -72.62
C PRO A 26 4.35 -29.02 -71.92
N ILE A 27 3.16 -28.41 -71.95
CA ILE A 27 2.89 -27.14 -71.27
C ILE A 27 2.96 -27.32 -69.75
N ILE A 28 2.42 -28.41 -69.22
CA ILE A 28 2.48 -28.72 -67.79
C ILE A 28 3.94 -28.94 -67.34
N LYS A 29 4.73 -29.68 -68.12
CA LYS A 29 6.16 -29.88 -67.84
C LYS A 29 6.95 -28.58 -67.90
N SER A 30 6.72 -27.76 -68.93
CA SER A 30 7.36 -26.46 -69.07
C SER A 30 7.01 -25.53 -67.91
N ASN A 31 5.75 -25.46 -67.48
CA ASN A 31 5.34 -24.69 -66.31
C ASN A 31 5.99 -25.21 -65.03
N LEU A 32 6.11 -26.52 -64.85
CA LEU A 32 6.81 -27.12 -63.69
C LEU A 32 8.29 -26.74 -63.65
N GLU A 33 8.97 -26.73 -64.79
CA GLU A 33 10.37 -26.27 -64.89
C GLU A 33 10.48 -24.77 -64.58
N LEU A 34 9.53 -23.97 -65.08
CA LEU A 34 9.47 -22.54 -64.83
C LEU A 34 9.25 -22.23 -63.34
N TYR A 35 8.32 -22.94 -62.68
CA TYR A 35 8.13 -22.88 -61.23
C TYR A 35 9.36 -23.33 -60.44
N SER A 36 10.02 -24.41 -60.87
CA SER A 36 11.27 -24.89 -60.26
C SER A 36 12.38 -23.84 -60.34
N THR A 37 12.46 -23.13 -61.47
CA THR A 37 13.45 -22.06 -61.71
C THR A 37 13.15 -20.82 -60.87
N ILE A 38 11.89 -20.38 -60.84
CA ILE A 38 11.43 -19.27 -59.99
C ILE A 38 11.69 -19.60 -58.51
N LYS A 39 11.37 -20.82 -58.07
CA LYS A 39 11.62 -21.28 -56.70
C LYS A 39 13.11 -21.17 -56.34
N LYS A 40 14.00 -21.67 -57.21
CA LYS A 40 15.45 -21.56 -57.00
C LYS A 40 15.93 -20.11 -56.95
N GLN A 41 15.35 -19.22 -57.76
CA GLN A 41 15.68 -17.78 -57.71
C GLN A 41 15.24 -17.15 -56.39
N ILE A 42 14.01 -17.41 -55.95
CA ILE A 42 13.49 -16.94 -54.66
C ILE A 42 14.34 -17.46 -53.50
N GLU A 43 14.69 -18.75 -53.50
CA GLU A 43 15.57 -19.35 -52.48
C GLU A 43 16.95 -18.67 -52.46
N LYS A 44 17.51 -18.36 -53.62
CA LYS A 44 18.80 -17.68 -53.74
C LYS A 44 18.74 -16.23 -53.25
N GLU A 45 17.67 -15.51 -53.57
CA GLU A 45 17.42 -14.16 -53.05
C GLU A 45 17.20 -14.13 -51.54
N LEU A 46 16.38 -15.05 -51.01
CA LEU A 46 16.16 -15.21 -49.57
C LEU A 46 17.46 -15.52 -48.85
N TYR A 47 18.28 -16.41 -49.40
CA TYR A 47 19.59 -16.74 -48.83
C TYR A 47 20.54 -15.54 -48.84
N LYS A 48 20.59 -14.78 -49.94
CA LYS A 48 21.39 -13.55 -50.02
C LYS A 48 20.90 -12.49 -49.04
N ASN A 49 19.59 -12.33 -48.89
CA ASN A 49 19.00 -11.37 -47.96
C ASN A 49 19.22 -11.80 -46.49
N PHE A 50 19.21 -13.09 -46.21
CA PHE A 50 19.58 -13.65 -44.91
C PHE A 50 21.06 -13.38 -44.61
N LEU A 51 21.98 -13.65 -45.54
CA LEU A 51 23.41 -13.36 -45.36
C LEU A 51 23.66 -11.87 -45.11
N ASN A 52 23.02 -10.99 -45.87
CA ASN A 52 23.17 -9.53 -45.72
C ASN A 52 22.61 -8.98 -44.39
N ASN A 53 21.69 -9.71 -43.75
CA ASN A 53 21.07 -9.30 -42.49
C ASN A 53 21.46 -10.22 -41.32
N CYS A 54 22.42 -11.13 -41.52
CA CYS A 54 22.75 -12.17 -40.56
C CYS A 54 23.11 -11.58 -39.20
N ASP A 55 23.96 -10.54 -39.17
CA ASP A 55 24.37 -9.86 -37.95
C ASP A 55 23.21 -9.19 -37.22
N LYS A 56 22.26 -8.59 -37.96
CA LYS A 56 21.06 -7.97 -37.39
C LYS A 56 20.11 -9.01 -36.79
N ILE A 57 19.95 -10.15 -37.48
CA ILE A 57 19.14 -11.27 -37.00
C ILE A 57 19.78 -11.90 -35.75
N ILE A 58 21.09 -12.10 -35.76
CA ILE A 58 21.85 -12.58 -34.60
C ILE A 58 21.69 -11.59 -33.43
N HIS A 59 21.85 -10.29 -33.67
CA HIS A 59 21.68 -9.27 -32.63
C HIS A 59 20.26 -9.27 -32.04
N LEU A 60 19.23 -9.42 -32.88
CA LEU A 60 17.84 -9.52 -32.46
C LEU A 60 17.60 -10.74 -31.57
N LEU A 61 18.08 -11.92 -32.00
CA LEU A 61 17.98 -13.17 -31.25
C LEU A 61 18.74 -13.10 -29.92
N THR A 62 19.93 -12.48 -29.94
CA THR A 62 20.76 -12.31 -28.73
C THR A 62 20.08 -11.37 -27.74
N SER A 63 19.50 -10.27 -28.22
CA SER A 63 18.74 -9.33 -27.40
C SER A 63 17.48 -9.98 -26.82
N PHE A 64 16.74 -10.75 -27.62
CA PHE A 64 15.57 -11.50 -27.16
C PHE A 64 15.94 -12.50 -26.05
N ASN A 65 17.01 -13.27 -26.23
CA ASN A 65 17.48 -14.21 -25.22
C ASN A 65 17.93 -13.52 -23.92
N LYS A 66 18.54 -12.34 -24.01
CA LYS A 66 18.87 -11.53 -22.81
C LYS A 66 17.61 -11.09 -22.06
N VAL A 67 16.61 -10.58 -22.77
CA VAL A 67 15.32 -10.16 -22.19
C VAL A 67 14.59 -11.36 -21.56
N ALA A 68 14.57 -12.51 -22.24
CA ALA A 68 13.97 -13.73 -21.72
C ALA A 68 14.67 -14.21 -20.43
N LYS A 69 16.02 -14.12 -20.38
CA LYS A 69 16.80 -14.47 -19.18
C LYS A 69 16.48 -13.53 -18.01
N ILE A 70 16.46 -12.21 -18.24
CA ILE A 70 16.11 -11.22 -17.22
C ILE A 70 14.68 -11.45 -16.72
N SER A 71 13.73 -11.72 -17.62
CA SER A 71 12.34 -12.02 -17.26
C SER A 71 12.22 -13.29 -16.42
N ALA A 72 12.99 -14.33 -16.73
CA ALA A 72 13.03 -15.57 -15.93
C ALA A 72 13.63 -15.33 -14.53
N GLU A 73 14.69 -14.52 -14.42
CA GLU A 73 15.30 -14.12 -13.15
C GLU A 73 14.32 -13.31 -12.29
N TYR A 74 13.61 -12.35 -12.90
CA TYR A 74 12.59 -11.53 -12.23
C TYR A 74 11.42 -12.38 -11.74
N ASN A 75 10.92 -13.30 -12.56
CA ASN A 75 9.85 -14.24 -12.17
C ASN A 75 10.27 -15.17 -11.03
N ASN A 76 11.52 -15.60 -10.99
CA ASN A 76 12.05 -16.39 -9.88
C ASN A 76 12.17 -15.57 -8.58
N LEU A 77 12.58 -14.31 -8.67
CA LEU A 77 12.57 -13.38 -7.54
C LEU A 77 11.14 -13.16 -7.01
N LEU A 78 10.19 -12.92 -7.91
CA LEU A 78 8.77 -12.71 -7.59
C LEU A 78 8.15 -13.95 -6.92
N LYS A 79 8.49 -15.16 -7.37
CA LYS A 79 8.07 -16.41 -6.71
C LYS A 79 8.67 -16.58 -5.32
N LYS A 80 9.95 -16.27 -5.13
CA LYS A 80 10.60 -16.31 -3.80
C LYS A 80 9.97 -15.28 -2.86
N PHE A 81 9.71 -14.08 -3.37
CA PHE A 81 9.07 -12.99 -2.64
C PHE A 81 7.64 -13.32 -2.22
N ASN A 82 6.81 -13.84 -3.12
CA ASN A 82 5.44 -14.27 -2.81
C ASN A 82 5.42 -15.43 -1.80
N LYS A 83 6.40 -16.33 -1.86
CA LYS A 83 6.55 -17.39 -0.87
C LYS A 83 6.89 -16.83 0.52
N SER A 84 7.72 -15.79 0.59
CA SER A 84 8.00 -15.06 1.84
C SER A 84 6.78 -14.27 2.33
N LEU A 85 6.03 -13.60 1.44
CA LEU A 85 4.79 -12.90 1.80
C LEU A 85 3.73 -13.82 2.41
N ASN A 86 3.56 -15.02 1.86
CA ASN A 86 2.63 -16.02 2.40
C ASN A 86 3.07 -16.55 3.79
N GLN A 87 4.35 -16.47 4.13
CA GLN A 87 4.84 -16.75 5.48
C GLN A 87 4.56 -15.61 6.47
N PHE A 88 4.39 -14.37 5.99
CA PHE A 88 4.05 -13.20 6.80
C PHE A 88 2.54 -13.02 6.99
N HIS A 89 1.71 -13.43 6.02
CA HIS A 89 0.25 -13.26 6.11
C HIS A 89 -0.42 -14.09 7.20
N ASN A 90 0.20 -15.20 7.65
CA ASN A 90 -0.38 -16.05 8.70
C ASN A 90 -0.05 -15.63 10.14
N LYS A 91 0.47 -14.42 10.38
CA LYS A 91 0.90 -14.00 11.74
C LYS A 91 0.41 -12.64 12.25
N TYR A 92 -0.42 -11.90 11.52
CA TYR A 92 -0.80 -10.55 11.93
C TYR A 92 -2.25 -10.17 11.59
N GLU A 93 -3.23 -10.68 12.35
CA GLU A 93 -4.45 -9.92 12.63
C GLU A 93 -4.11 -8.82 13.65
N TYR A 94 -3.98 -7.58 13.18
CA TYR A 94 -3.36 -6.47 13.92
C TYR A 94 -4.41 -5.55 14.59
N VAL A 95 -5.28 -6.10 15.43
CA VAL A 95 -5.75 -5.33 16.61
C VAL A 95 -4.73 -5.63 17.69
N ASP A 96 -4.17 -4.61 18.33
CA ASP A 96 -3.27 -4.81 19.46
C ASP A 96 -4.05 -5.58 20.54
N ALA A 97 -3.87 -6.91 20.56
CA ALA A 97 -4.64 -7.81 21.42
C ALA A 97 -4.53 -7.36 22.87
N LYS A 98 -3.39 -6.78 23.24
CA LYS A 98 -3.16 -6.17 24.54
C LYS A 98 -4.13 -5.01 24.81
N LYS A 99 -4.30 -4.05 23.90
CA LYS A 99 -5.26 -2.93 24.08
C LYS A 99 -6.71 -3.38 24.14
N ARG A 100 -7.05 -4.47 23.44
CA ARG A 100 -8.39 -5.09 23.54
C ARG A 100 -8.57 -5.76 24.90
N THR A 101 -7.57 -6.52 25.35
CA THR A 101 -7.57 -7.13 26.69
C THR A 101 -7.61 -6.07 27.78
N ASP A 102 -6.83 -4.99 27.66
CA ASP A 102 -6.84 -3.85 28.59
C ASP A 102 -8.22 -3.18 28.63
N PHE A 103 -8.87 -3.01 27.47
CA PHE A 103 -10.25 -2.53 27.41
C PHE A 103 -11.21 -3.47 28.15
N GLN A 104 -11.14 -4.78 27.89
CA GLN A 104 -12.00 -5.78 28.53
C GLN A 104 -11.79 -5.82 30.06
N ILE A 105 -10.54 -5.74 30.52
CA ILE A 105 -10.20 -5.65 31.94
C ILE A 105 -10.77 -4.38 32.55
N LEU A 106 -10.70 -3.25 31.84
CA LEU A 106 -11.25 -1.99 32.32
C LEU A 106 -12.79 -2.03 32.38
N MET A 107 -13.43 -2.65 31.39
CA MET A 107 -14.89 -2.82 31.31
C MET A 107 -15.43 -3.79 32.37
N SER A 108 -14.67 -4.79 32.81
CA SER A 108 -15.11 -5.70 33.88
C SER A 108 -15.26 -5.00 35.24
N LYS A 109 -14.65 -3.82 35.41
CA LYS A 109 -14.82 -2.96 36.59
C LYS A 109 -16.14 -2.17 36.56
N PHE A 110 -16.88 -2.20 35.46
CA PHE A 110 -18.14 -1.48 35.33
C PHE A 110 -19.35 -2.35 35.58
N GLU A 111 -20.37 -1.77 36.20
CA GLU A 111 -21.70 -2.36 36.27
C GLU A 111 -22.41 -2.20 34.92
N ASN A 112 -22.77 -3.33 34.27
CA ASN A 112 -23.60 -3.41 33.05
C ASN A 112 -22.98 -2.87 31.73
N MET A 113 -21.70 -3.12 31.48
CA MET A 113 -21.02 -2.67 30.23
C MET A 113 -20.86 -3.77 29.16
N GLU A 114 -21.42 -4.96 29.37
CA GLU A 114 -21.23 -6.13 28.48
C GLU A 114 -21.64 -5.85 27.03
N TYR A 115 -22.70 -5.05 26.83
CA TYR A 115 -23.20 -4.66 25.50
C TYR A 115 -22.23 -3.76 24.72
N PHE A 116 -21.26 -3.13 25.38
CA PHE A 116 -20.26 -2.25 24.76
C PHE A 116 -18.92 -2.97 24.51
N VAL A 117 -18.78 -4.24 24.88
CA VAL A 117 -17.57 -5.01 24.59
C VAL A 117 -17.74 -5.71 23.23
N SER A 118 -17.28 -5.07 22.16
CA SER A 118 -17.31 -5.65 20.81
C SER A 118 -15.91 -6.07 20.33
N GLN A 119 -15.82 -7.03 19.41
CA GLN A 119 -14.55 -7.49 18.80
C GLN A 119 -13.75 -6.33 18.17
N GLY A 120 -14.41 -5.28 17.67
CA GLY A 120 -13.75 -4.15 17.01
C GLY A 120 -13.28 -3.03 17.94
N ARG A 121 -13.77 -2.97 19.19
CA ARG A 121 -13.50 -1.85 20.11
C ARG A 121 -12.25 -2.10 20.93
N TYR A 122 -11.37 -1.11 21.00
CA TYR A 122 -10.14 -1.17 21.79
C TYR A 122 -9.88 0.13 22.53
N LEU A 123 -9.11 0.02 23.62
CA LEU A 123 -8.76 1.17 24.45
C LEU A 123 -7.71 2.04 23.76
N ILE A 124 -8.03 3.32 23.59
CA ILE A 124 -7.06 4.33 23.12
C ILE A 124 -6.39 4.96 24.32
N HIS A 125 -7.20 5.46 25.25
CA HIS A 125 -6.73 6.11 26.46
C HIS A 125 -7.79 6.02 27.56
N PHE A 126 -7.36 6.15 28.81
CA PHE A 126 -8.26 6.43 29.91
C PHE A 126 -7.62 7.42 30.86
N ALA A 127 -8.44 8.23 31.50
CA ALA A 127 -7.99 9.21 32.47
C ALA A 127 -8.94 9.19 33.68
N LEU A 128 -8.34 9.12 34.87
CA LEU A 128 -9.04 9.21 36.15
C LEU A 128 -9.11 10.68 36.57
N PHE A 129 -10.29 11.14 36.96
CA PHE A 129 -10.61 12.50 37.40
C PHE A 129 -11.43 12.42 38.68
N ASN A 130 -10.87 12.67 39.85
CA ASN A 130 -11.56 12.58 41.14
C ASN A 130 -12.51 11.36 41.22
N ASN A 131 -13.83 11.56 41.12
CA ASN A 131 -14.85 10.52 41.20
C ASN A 131 -15.26 9.92 39.84
N TYR A 132 -14.56 10.26 38.76
CA TYR A 132 -14.92 9.86 37.40
C TYR A 132 -13.74 9.20 36.69
N ILE A 133 -14.05 8.28 35.80
CA ILE A 133 -13.12 7.74 34.82
C ILE A 133 -13.64 8.07 33.42
N LEU A 134 -12.77 8.65 32.61
CA LEU A 134 -13.00 8.84 31.19
C LEU A 134 -12.28 7.75 30.42
N ILE A 135 -13.01 7.06 29.54
CA ILE A 135 -12.48 5.98 28.73
C ILE A 135 -12.71 6.34 27.28
N LEU A 136 -11.61 6.49 26.55
CA LEU A 136 -11.60 6.85 25.14
C LEU A 136 -11.32 5.58 24.35
N THR A 137 -12.28 5.15 23.56
CA THR A 137 -12.13 4.08 22.58
C THR A 137 -12.01 4.67 21.18
N ASN A 138 -11.81 3.81 20.18
CA ASN A 138 -11.72 4.21 18.78
C ASN A 138 -13.00 4.80 18.18
N ASP A 139 -14.11 4.76 18.90
CA ASP A 139 -15.43 5.14 18.38
C ASP A 139 -16.33 5.86 19.39
N LEU A 140 -16.14 5.64 20.70
CA LEU A 140 -16.97 6.20 21.76
C LEU A 140 -16.11 6.75 22.91
N LEU A 141 -16.66 7.74 23.60
CA LEU A 141 -16.17 8.22 24.89
C LEU A 141 -17.14 7.76 25.98
N PHE A 142 -16.62 7.08 27.00
CA PHE A 142 -17.39 6.68 28.17
C PHE A 142 -16.98 7.52 29.37
N ILE A 143 -17.98 7.90 30.17
CA ILE A 143 -17.80 8.52 31.47
C ILE A 143 -18.37 7.55 32.50
N GLY A 144 -17.50 7.04 33.35
CA GLY A 144 -17.87 6.22 34.51
C GLY A 144 -17.77 7.05 35.78
N GLU A 145 -18.71 6.86 36.69
CA GLU A 145 -18.67 7.40 38.05
C GLU A 145 -18.22 6.31 39.01
N ALA A 146 -17.27 6.62 39.88
CA ALA A 146 -16.77 5.69 40.89
C ALA A 146 -17.88 5.36 41.90
N VAL A 147 -18.08 4.07 42.14
CA VAL A 147 -18.97 3.53 43.18
C VAL A 147 -18.11 3.02 44.33
N ARG A 148 -18.71 2.54 45.43
CA ARG A 148 -17.97 1.91 46.53
C ARG A 148 -17.16 0.70 46.03
N GLY A 149 -15.86 0.68 46.35
CA GLY A 149 -14.89 -0.30 45.86
C GLY A 149 -14.25 0.11 44.53
N ASP A 150 -13.39 -0.73 43.94
CA ASP A 150 -12.75 -0.46 42.63
C ASP A 150 -13.71 -0.62 41.43
N LYS A 151 -14.99 -0.27 41.63
CA LYS A 151 -16.07 -0.42 40.65
C LYS A 151 -16.58 0.93 40.17
N TYR A 152 -17.03 0.95 38.92
CA TYR A 152 -17.59 2.14 38.28
C TYR A 152 -19.00 1.85 37.78
N LYS A 153 -19.86 2.86 37.83
CA LYS A 153 -21.15 2.84 37.17
C LYS A 153 -21.06 3.69 35.92
N LEU A 154 -21.61 3.19 34.81
CA LEU A 154 -21.69 3.98 33.59
C LEU A 154 -22.58 5.20 33.84
N PHE A 155 -22.01 6.39 33.65
CA PHE A 155 -22.70 7.66 33.81
C PHE A 155 -23.22 8.19 32.47
N LYS A 156 -22.33 8.32 31.47
CA LYS A 156 -22.68 8.75 30.11
C LYS A 156 -21.81 8.07 29.06
N VAL A 157 -22.36 7.95 27.86
CA VAL A 157 -21.64 7.54 26.65
C VAL A 157 -21.88 8.58 25.58
N PHE A 158 -20.80 8.97 24.92
CA PHE A 158 -20.85 9.91 23.83
C PHE A 158 -20.25 9.31 22.57
N ASN A 159 -20.93 9.54 21.46
CA ASN A 159 -20.26 9.52 20.18
C ASN A 159 -19.42 10.79 20.08
N TYR A 160 -18.20 10.68 19.58
CA TYR A 160 -17.34 11.86 19.43
C TYR A 160 -18.02 12.96 18.61
N ASN A 161 -18.77 12.63 17.55
CA ASN A 161 -19.38 13.60 16.64
C ASN A 161 -20.37 14.60 17.28
N ILE A 162 -20.84 14.36 18.50
CA ILE A 162 -21.83 15.19 19.19
C ILE A 162 -21.27 15.97 20.38
N ILE A 163 -20.01 15.75 20.75
CA ILE A 163 -19.37 16.44 21.88
C ILE A 163 -18.38 17.49 21.40
N LYS A 164 -18.19 18.52 22.20
CA LYS A 164 -17.13 19.52 22.07
C LYS A 164 -16.31 19.48 23.35
N VAL A 165 -14.99 19.40 23.22
CA VAL A 165 -14.09 19.28 24.37
C VAL A 165 -13.12 20.45 24.39
N LYS A 166 -12.93 21.07 25.56
CA LYS A 166 -12.05 22.24 25.75
C LYS A 166 -11.22 22.07 27.01
N ALA A 167 -9.99 22.58 26.97
CA ALA A 167 -9.17 22.82 28.16
C ALA A 167 -9.40 24.27 28.61
N ILE A 168 -9.66 24.46 29.90
CA ILE A 168 -9.64 25.75 30.57
C ILE A 168 -8.70 25.56 31.76
N ASP A 169 -7.43 25.93 31.58
CA ASP A 169 -6.35 25.66 32.54
C ASP A 169 -6.27 24.17 32.94
N ASP A 170 -6.57 23.86 34.19
CA ASP A 170 -6.57 22.52 34.78
C ASP A 170 -7.96 21.86 34.74
N VAL A 171 -8.89 22.39 33.95
CA VAL A 171 -10.26 21.87 33.81
C VAL A 171 -10.54 21.42 32.39
N LEU A 172 -10.92 20.15 32.26
CA LEU A 172 -11.49 19.56 31.06
C LEU A 172 -13.00 19.81 31.02
N GLU A 173 -13.49 20.53 30.01
CA GLU A 173 -14.92 20.71 29.75
C GLU A 173 -15.36 19.84 28.56
N ILE A 174 -16.32 18.95 28.77
CA ILE A 174 -17.00 18.16 27.72
C ILE A 174 -18.44 18.66 27.63
N SER A 175 -18.80 19.23 26.49
CA SER A 175 -20.12 19.80 26.25
C SER A 175 -20.82 19.17 25.05
N THR A 176 -22.14 19.09 25.12
CA THR A 176 -23.05 18.80 24.02
C THR A 176 -23.99 19.99 23.86
N GLU A 177 -24.98 19.91 22.97
CA GLU A 177 -26.02 20.94 22.87
C GLU A 177 -26.89 21.06 24.15
N LYS A 178 -26.95 20.01 24.98
CA LYS A 178 -27.87 19.92 26.13
C LYS A 178 -27.16 19.87 27.48
N ASP A 179 -26.02 19.20 27.54
CA ASP A 179 -25.30 18.90 28.78
C ASP A 179 -23.87 19.46 28.71
N SER A 180 -23.32 19.91 29.85
CA SER A 180 -21.89 20.22 30.01
C SER A 180 -21.33 19.55 31.26
N PHE A 181 -20.15 18.97 31.14
CA PHE A 181 -19.45 18.24 32.19
C PHE A 181 -18.06 18.83 32.37
N ARG A 182 -17.63 19.02 33.62
CA ARG A 182 -16.32 19.61 33.94
C ARG A 182 -15.54 18.68 34.85
N PHE A 183 -14.28 18.43 34.50
CA PHE A 183 -13.39 17.54 35.23
C PHE A 183 -12.06 18.24 35.49
N GLN A 184 -11.66 18.36 36.74
CA GLN A 184 -10.40 19.02 37.12
C GLN A 184 -9.26 18.00 37.22
N LYS A 185 -8.10 18.32 36.64
CA LYS A 185 -6.87 17.51 36.65
C LYS A 185 -5.66 18.35 36.22
N ASP A 186 -4.43 17.83 36.36
CA ASP A 186 -3.25 18.47 35.81
C ASP A 186 -3.38 18.82 34.32
N VAL A 187 -2.82 19.98 33.95
CA VAL A 187 -2.94 20.59 32.62
C VAL A 187 -2.48 19.64 31.51
N GLU A 188 -1.41 18.88 31.74
CA GLU A 188 -0.90 17.91 30.76
C GLU A 188 -1.92 16.81 30.44
N SER A 189 -2.53 16.23 31.47
CA SER A 189 -3.58 15.22 31.32
C SER A 189 -4.84 15.78 30.65
N VAL A 190 -5.23 17.02 30.99
CA VAL A 190 -6.37 17.70 30.37
C VAL A 190 -6.12 17.91 28.87
N LEU A 191 -4.98 18.51 28.52
CA LEU A 191 -4.60 18.75 27.11
C LEU A 191 -4.51 17.46 26.31
N LYS A 192 -4.02 16.39 26.92
CA LYS A 192 -3.95 15.06 26.29
C LYS A 192 -5.34 14.50 25.96
N VAL A 193 -6.32 14.66 26.87
CA VAL A 193 -7.69 14.20 26.59
C VAL A 193 -8.34 15.07 25.50
N VAL A 194 -8.14 16.39 25.55
CA VAL A 194 -8.64 17.33 24.53
C VAL A 194 -8.08 16.99 23.14
N SER A 195 -6.77 16.75 23.03
CA SER A 195 -6.14 16.46 21.74
C SER A 195 -6.70 15.16 21.13
N ILE A 196 -6.85 14.12 21.94
CA ILE A 196 -7.43 12.84 21.49
C ILE A 196 -8.89 13.04 21.06
N VAL A 197 -9.71 13.76 21.82
CA VAL A 197 -11.13 13.92 21.45
C VAL A 197 -11.31 14.79 20.21
N ASN A 198 -10.55 15.88 20.08
CA ASN A 198 -10.60 16.74 18.89
C ASN A 198 -10.16 15.99 17.62
N GLU A 199 -9.26 15.02 17.73
CA GLU A 199 -8.93 14.10 16.63
C GLU A 199 -10.19 13.36 16.13
N PHE A 200 -11.11 13.00 17.03
CA PHE A 200 -12.31 12.25 16.68
C PHE A 200 -13.52 13.09 16.24
N ASN A 201 -13.61 14.40 16.54
CA ASN A 201 -14.78 15.21 16.18
C ASN A 201 -14.54 16.47 15.35
N TYR A 202 -13.44 16.51 14.61
CA TYR A 202 -13.24 17.49 13.55
C TYR A 202 -14.28 17.37 12.41
N LYS A 203 -15.15 18.38 12.32
CA LYS A 203 -15.95 18.73 11.12
C LYS A 203 -15.13 19.71 10.28
N SER A 204 -14.97 19.41 8.99
CA SER A 204 -14.21 20.23 8.06
C SER A 204 -14.73 21.67 8.05
N VAL A 205 -13.93 22.61 8.55
CA VAL A 205 -14.12 24.03 8.24
C VAL A 205 -13.47 24.22 6.87
N GLU A 206 -14.28 24.44 5.84
CA GLU A 206 -13.81 25.09 4.63
C GLU A 206 -13.46 26.52 4.99
N THR A 207 -12.17 26.87 5.00
CA THR A 207 -11.63 28.09 4.38
C THR A 207 -10.14 28.25 4.65
N ASN A 208 -9.40 28.47 3.56
CA ASN A 208 -8.44 29.55 3.36
C ASN A 208 -8.01 30.30 4.62
N GLU A 209 -6.82 30.01 5.14
CA GLU A 209 -5.96 31.01 5.76
C GLU A 209 -4.55 30.41 5.89
N GLU A 210 -3.57 31.15 5.37
CA GLU A 210 -2.16 30.89 5.57
C GLU A 210 -1.86 31.02 7.05
N VAL A 211 -1.48 29.91 7.70
CA VAL A 211 -0.93 29.93 9.05
C VAL A 211 0.52 29.49 8.96
N GLU A 212 1.42 30.47 8.83
CA GLU A 212 2.78 30.33 9.31
C GLU A 212 2.72 30.18 10.82
N ASP A 213 3.05 29.00 11.36
CA ASP A 213 3.48 28.91 12.75
C ASP A 213 4.52 27.81 12.96
N LYS A 214 5.69 28.28 13.40
CA LYS A 214 6.81 27.64 14.13
C LYS A 214 6.91 26.11 14.05
N LEU A 215 7.67 25.66 13.05
CA LEU A 215 8.30 24.34 12.99
C LEU A 215 9.26 24.17 14.19
N GLU A 216 8.95 23.25 15.09
CA GLU A 216 10.00 22.58 15.88
C GLU A 216 11.00 21.97 14.90
N GLU A 217 12.28 22.30 15.05
CA GLU A 217 13.34 21.85 14.16
C GLU A 217 13.31 20.32 14.02
N ILE A 218 12.89 19.85 12.84
CA ILE A 218 13.01 18.45 12.45
C ILE A 218 14.48 18.07 12.65
N PRO A 219 14.81 17.09 13.50
CA PRO A 219 16.20 16.82 13.87
C PRO A 219 17.03 16.56 12.62
N LEU A 220 18.07 17.39 12.44
CA LEU A 220 19.07 17.24 11.39
C LEU A 220 19.60 15.81 11.41
N ILE A 221 19.36 15.08 10.33
CA ILE A 221 19.72 13.68 10.20
C ILE A 221 21.20 13.67 9.79
N HIS A 222 22.10 13.25 10.68
CA HIS A 222 23.52 13.07 10.33
C HIS A 222 23.72 11.71 9.63
N CYS A 223 23.22 11.51 8.41
CA CYS A 223 23.38 10.24 7.68
C CYS A 223 24.82 10.03 7.17
N ARG A 224 25.55 11.12 6.94
CA ARG A 224 26.87 11.11 6.30
C ARG A 224 27.96 10.35 7.05
N GLU A 225 28.12 10.57 8.37
CA GLU A 225 29.20 9.93 9.15
C GLU A 225 29.02 8.42 9.24
N ASP A 226 27.81 7.96 9.55
CA ASP A 226 27.49 6.55 9.61
C ASP A 226 27.59 5.88 8.24
N PHE A 227 27.19 6.57 7.17
CA PHE A 227 27.30 6.08 5.80
C PHE A 227 28.76 5.81 5.39
N MET A 228 29.71 6.66 5.81
CA MET A 228 31.12 6.48 5.45
C MET A 228 31.70 5.14 5.94
N ASN A 229 31.17 4.58 7.03
CA ASN A 229 31.56 3.26 7.53
C ASN A 229 31.09 2.13 6.60
N TYR A 230 30.04 2.35 5.81
CA TYR A 230 29.45 1.37 4.90
C TYR A 230 29.72 1.66 3.42
N LYS A 231 30.33 2.80 3.07
CA LYS A 231 30.51 3.25 1.68
C LYS A 231 31.21 2.24 0.76
N ASN A 232 32.13 1.44 1.30
CA ASN A 232 32.86 0.40 0.56
C ASN A 232 32.21 -0.99 0.65
N SER A 233 31.04 -1.09 1.29
CA SER A 233 30.32 -2.35 1.45
C SER A 233 29.55 -2.74 0.19
N ASN A 234 29.00 -3.95 0.19
CA ASN A 234 28.11 -4.40 -0.87
C ASN A 234 26.92 -3.42 -1.05
N PRO A 235 26.56 -3.05 -2.29
CA PRO A 235 25.42 -2.19 -2.60
C PRO A 235 24.10 -2.56 -1.89
N LEU A 236 23.84 -3.85 -1.69
CA LEU A 236 22.65 -4.32 -0.96
C LEU A 236 22.69 -4.00 0.53
N ILE A 237 23.88 -4.03 1.15
CA ILE A 237 24.07 -3.69 2.55
C ILE A 237 23.84 -2.19 2.74
N ILE A 238 24.35 -1.38 1.83
CA ILE A 238 24.12 0.08 1.80
C ILE A 238 22.61 0.35 1.68
N GLY A 239 21.93 -0.32 0.76
CA GLY A 239 20.48 -0.17 0.59
C GLY A 239 19.70 -0.54 1.86
N TYR A 240 20.03 -1.67 2.49
CA TYR A 240 19.38 -2.11 3.73
C TYR A 240 19.62 -1.14 4.89
N PHE A 241 20.85 -0.63 5.03
CA PHE A 241 21.20 0.36 6.03
C PHE A 241 20.36 1.64 5.87
N LEU A 242 20.27 2.17 4.66
CA LEU A 242 19.55 3.40 4.36
C LEU A 242 18.03 3.26 4.59
N VAL A 243 17.42 2.14 4.18
CA VAL A 243 15.99 1.87 4.41
C VAL A 243 15.68 1.70 5.90
N ASN A 244 16.52 0.98 6.65
CA ASN A 244 16.31 0.81 8.10
C ASN A 244 16.44 2.13 8.85
N ARG A 245 17.40 2.98 8.45
CA ARG A 245 17.58 4.30 9.05
C ARG A 245 16.41 5.22 8.74
N PHE A 246 15.89 5.17 7.51
CA PHE A 246 14.64 5.84 7.14
C PHE A 246 13.50 5.39 8.07
N GLU A 247 13.27 4.08 8.19
CA GLU A 247 12.19 3.53 9.03
C GLU A 247 12.34 3.94 10.52
N TYR A 248 13.57 3.92 11.03
CA TYR A 248 13.87 4.33 12.40
C TYR A 248 13.52 5.80 12.65
N ASN A 249 13.95 6.70 11.75
CA ASN A 249 13.72 8.14 11.89
C ASN A 249 12.26 8.53 11.60
N LEU A 250 11.61 7.86 10.66
CA LEU A 250 10.19 8.05 10.35
C LEU A 250 9.32 7.82 11.61
N LYS A 251 9.70 6.87 12.48
CA LYS A 251 8.99 6.61 13.75
C LYS A 251 9.06 7.77 14.76
N ARG A 252 9.99 8.71 14.59
CA ARG A 252 10.19 9.88 15.48
C ARG A 252 9.30 11.07 15.11
N ILE A 253 8.68 11.06 13.93
CA ILE A 253 7.71 12.09 13.53
C ILE A 253 6.58 12.11 14.55
N ASN A 254 6.25 13.32 15.03
CA ASN A 254 5.14 13.52 15.95
C ASN A 254 3.85 12.99 15.31
N LYS A 255 3.21 12.02 15.98
CA LYS A 255 1.94 11.45 15.55
C LYS A 255 0.75 12.19 16.13
N ILE A 256 0.98 13.06 17.12
CA ILE A 256 -0.03 13.84 17.82
C ILE A 256 -0.18 15.19 17.11
N CYS A 257 -0.79 15.16 15.93
CA CYS A 257 -1.14 16.33 15.11
C CYS A 257 -2.30 15.95 14.16
N LEU A 258 -2.82 16.87 13.35
CA LEU A 258 -3.87 16.59 12.36
C LEU A 258 -3.37 15.62 11.28
N THR A 259 -4.27 14.91 10.58
CA THR A 259 -3.85 13.93 9.56
C THR A 259 -3.17 14.62 8.37
N GLU A 260 -3.68 15.78 7.96
CA GLU A 260 -3.11 16.60 6.89
C GLU A 260 -1.71 17.09 7.25
N GLU A 261 -1.55 17.64 8.45
CA GLU A 261 -0.27 18.10 9.00
C GLU A 261 0.71 16.93 9.19
N PHE A 262 0.23 15.80 9.69
CA PHE A 262 0.99 14.56 9.80
C PHE A 262 1.49 14.10 8.43
N LEU A 263 0.64 14.08 7.42
CA LEU A 263 1.02 13.72 6.06
C LEU A 263 2.04 14.71 5.51
N HIS A 264 1.85 16.01 5.72
CA HIS A 264 2.81 17.03 5.35
C HIS A 264 4.18 16.76 5.99
N ASN A 265 4.23 16.57 7.31
CA ASN A 265 5.46 16.28 8.05
C ASN A 265 6.14 14.98 7.59
N VAL A 266 5.35 13.94 7.27
CA VAL A 266 5.86 12.68 6.70
C VAL A 266 6.52 12.90 5.34
N PHE A 267 5.88 13.64 4.44
CA PHE A 267 6.45 13.87 3.10
C PHE A 267 7.59 14.88 3.13
N GLU A 268 7.55 15.89 4.00
CA GLU A 268 8.67 16.79 4.22
C GLU A 268 9.90 16.04 4.73
N PHE A 269 9.73 15.16 5.73
CA PHE A 269 10.78 14.28 6.21
C PHE A 269 11.31 13.37 5.09
N PHE A 270 10.41 12.73 4.33
CA PHE A 270 10.81 11.86 3.22
C PHE A 270 11.68 12.60 2.21
N TRP A 271 11.28 13.80 1.81
CA TRP A 271 12.02 14.58 0.84
C TRP A 271 13.35 15.11 1.37
N LYS A 272 13.41 15.54 2.64
CA LYS A 272 14.68 15.91 3.29
C LYS A 272 15.64 14.73 3.31
N TYR A 273 15.14 13.53 3.62
CA TYR A 273 15.96 12.31 3.62
C TYR A 273 16.39 11.91 2.22
N TYR A 274 15.49 12.02 1.23
CA TYR A 274 15.78 11.75 -0.17
C TYR A 274 16.89 12.66 -0.72
N ASP A 275 16.88 13.96 -0.41
CA ASP A 275 17.93 14.89 -0.83
C ASP A 275 19.29 14.51 -0.23
N GLU A 276 19.32 14.21 1.06
CA GLU A 276 20.55 13.75 1.73
C GLU A 276 21.07 12.46 1.10
N GLN A 277 20.18 11.52 0.78
CA GLN A 277 20.56 10.29 0.09
C GLN A 277 21.10 10.53 -1.31
N GLU A 278 20.46 11.38 -2.10
CA GLU A 278 20.89 11.67 -3.47
C GLU A 278 22.34 12.21 -3.48
N GLU A 279 22.73 12.99 -2.46
CA GLU A 279 24.13 13.41 -2.28
C GLU A 279 25.07 12.23 -1.98
N LEU A 280 24.64 11.29 -1.14
CA LEU A 280 25.47 10.17 -0.66
C LEU A 280 25.67 9.06 -1.70
N ILE A 281 24.64 8.76 -2.49
CA ILE A 281 24.61 7.62 -3.43
C ILE A 281 24.39 8.05 -4.88
N SER A 282 24.76 9.29 -5.23
CA SER A 282 24.59 9.86 -6.58
C SER A 282 25.11 8.96 -7.71
N ASP A 283 26.19 8.20 -7.45
CA ASP A 283 26.87 7.30 -8.38
C ASP A 283 26.30 5.87 -8.42
N MET A 284 25.37 5.52 -7.53
CA MET A 284 24.86 4.14 -7.35
C MET A 284 23.45 3.92 -7.92
N CYS A 285 23.25 4.17 -9.21
CA CYS A 285 21.93 4.14 -9.86
C CYS A 285 21.11 2.85 -9.64
N SER A 286 21.75 1.67 -9.61
CA SER A 286 21.04 0.39 -9.41
C SER A 286 20.50 0.20 -7.99
N VAL A 287 21.10 0.86 -7.00
CA VAL A 287 20.71 0.76 -5.58
C VAL A 287 19.59 1.74 -5.26
N LYS A 288 19.56 2.90 -5.92
CA LYS A 288 18.56 3.94 -5.73
C LYS A 288 17.13 3.41 -5.87
N ALA A 289 16.86 2.67 -6.95
CA ALA A 289 15.53 2.11 -7.18
C ALA A 289 15.10 1.13 -6.06
N PHE A 290 16.03 0.31 -5.58
CA PHE A 290 15.79 -0.63 -4.49
C PHE A 290 15.52 0.10 -3.15
N ILE A 291 16.27 1.15 -2.84
CA ILE A 291 16.09 1.97 -1.64
C ILE A 291 14.73 2.67 -1.68
N LEU A 292 14.45 3.38 -2.79
CA LEU A 292 13.18 4.10 -2.97
C LEU A 292 11.97 3.18 -2.81
N GLU A 293 12.00 1.98 -3.40
CA GLU A 293 10.91 1.02 -3.23
C GLU A 293 10.75 0.58 -1.76
N GLY A 294 11.85 0.34 -1.05
CA GLY A 294 11.84 0.00 0.37
C GLY A 294 11.25 1.11 1.25
N GLU A 295 11.67 2.35 1.00
CA GLU A 295 11.20 3.53 1.74
C GLU A 295 9.74 3.84 1.48
N MET A 296 9.30 3.75 0.23
CA MET A 296 7.89 3.90 -0.13
C MET A 296 7.02 2.89 0.63
N LYS A 297 7.44 1.61 0.69
CA LYS A 297 6.72 0.60 1.48
C LYS A 297 6.64 0.98 2.96
N CYS A 298 7.74 1.44 3.55
CA CYS A 298 7.77 1.90 4.94
C CYS A 298 6.83 3.09 5.15
N LEU A 299 6.87 4.09 4.25
CA LEU A 299 6.05 5.29 4.29
C LEU A 299 4.56 4.95 4.20
N PHE A 300 4.16 4.15 3.21
CA PHE A 300 2.76 3.76 3.05
C PHE A 300 2.24 2.99 4.25
N LYS A 301 3.02 2.02 4.76
CA LYS A 301 2.68 1.28 5.99
C LYS A 301 2.56 2.21 7.20
N PHE A 302 3.38 3.26 7.27
CA PHE A 302 3.38 4.21 8.37
C PHE A 302 2.12 5.08 8.38
N ILE A 303 1.66 5.53 7.21
CA ILE A 303 0.46 6.37 7.08
C ILE A 303 -0.84 5.56 6.97
N GLU A 304 -0.75 4.26 6.65
CA GLU A 304 -1.87 3.39 6.29
C GLU A 304 -3.02 3.48 7.29
N LYS A 305 -2.70 3.30 8.58
CA LYS A 305 -3.68 3.30 9.67
C LYS A 305 -4.43 4.61 9.82
N ARG A 306 -3.78 5.72 9.49
CA ARG A 306 -4.34 7.05 9.65
C ARG A 306 -5.17 7.48 8.45
N VAL A 307 -4.82 6.98 7.28
CA VAL A 307 -5.44 7.40 6.02
C VAL A 307 -6.57 6.46 5.60
N PHE A 308 -6.37 5.14 5.68
CA PHE A 308 -7.27 4.16 5.05
C PHE A 308 -8.23 3.48 6.01
N TYR A 309 -8.08 3.66 7.32
CA TYR A 309 -9.03 3.15 8.31
C TYR A 309 -10.06 4.21 8.74
N VAL A 310 -10.09 5.35 8.05
CA VAL A 310 -11.10 6.38 8.25
C VAL A 310 -12.37 5.95 7.53
N PHE A 311 -13.46 5.74 8.27
CA PHE A 311 -14.78 5.32 7.73
C PHE A 311 -15.49 6.40 6.89
N ASP A 312 -14.78 7.47 6.54
CA ASP A 312 -15.25 8.59 5.75
C ASP A 312 -14.55 8.56 4.36
N PRO A 313 -15.27 8.16 3.30
CA PRO A 313 -14.74 8.11 1.94
C PRO A 313 -14.27 9.47 1.42
N HIS A 314 -14.91 10.57 1.84
CA HIS A 314 -14.52 11.91 1.42
C HIS A 314 -13.19 12.31 2.04
N LYS A 315 -12.99 12.08 3.35
CA LYS A 315 -11.70 12.32 4.01
C LYS A 315 -10.59 11.47 3.41
N THR A 316 -10.86 10.20 3.15
CA THR A 316 -9.91 9.30 2.49
C THR A 316 -9.48 9.84 1.13
N THR A 317 -10.41 10.40 0.34
CA THR A 317 -10.10 11.03 -0.95
C THR A 317 -9.20 12.25 -0.80
N VAL A 318 -9.49 13.13 0.17
CA VAL A 318 -8.65 14.31 0.48
C VAL A 318 -7.24 13.89 0.85
N TYR A 319 -7.08 12.89 1.72
CA TYR A 319 -5.77 12.37 2.12
C TYR A 319 -5.01 11.72 0.98
N ILE A 320 -5.70 10.98 0.10
CA ILE A 320 -5.10 10.43 -1.12
C ILE A 320 -4.54 11.54 -2.00
N ASP A 321 -5.23 12.67 -2.12
CA ASP A 321 -4.76 13.79 -2.92
C ASP A 321 -3.59 14.53 -2.26
N ILE A 322 -3.57 14.64 -0.92
CA ILE A 322 -2.40 15.13 -0.17
C ILE A 322 -1.20 14.20 -0.40
N ILE A 323 -1.40 12.88 -0.33
CA ILE A 323 -0.35 11.89 -0.60
C ILE A 323 0.19 12.06 -2.02
N LYS A 324 -0.67 12.13 -3.04
CA LYS A 324 -0.24 12.33 -4.43
C LYS A 324 0.61 13.60 -4.58
N LYS A 325 0.16 14.71 -3.97
CA LYS A 325 0.92 15.97 -3.98
C LYS A 325 2.25 15.82 -3.25
N GLY A 326 2.26 15.19 -2.09
CA GLY A 326 3.45 14.93 -1.29
C GLY A 326 4.46 14.01 -1.97
N MET A 327 4.03 13.15 -2.91
CA MET A 327 4.91 12.29 -3.72
C MET A 327 5.52 12.98 -4.94
N ASN A 328 5.13 14.24 -5.21
CA ASN A 328 5.58 15.00 -6.35
C ASN A 328 6.39 16.21 -5.89
N ARG A 329 7.67 16.27 -6.27
CA ARG A 329 8.53 17.43 -5.96
C ARG A 329 9.55 17.66 -7.06
N SER A 330 9.71 18.91 -7.50
CA SER A 330 10.77 19.34 -8.42
C SER A 330 10.88 18.51 -9.71
N GLY A 331 9.75 18.07 -10.27
CA GLY A 331 9.70 17.28 -11.50
C GLY A 331 9.92 15.77 -11.32
N ILE A 332 10.16 15.31 -10.09
CA ILE A 332 10.14 13.89 -9.73
C ILE A 332 8.71 13.52 -9.33
N ASP A 333 8.11 12.57 -10.06
CA ASP A 333 6.78 12.03 -9.76
C ASP A 333 6.91 10.58 -9.26
N LEU A 334 6.68 10.39 -7.97
CA LEU A 334 6.69 9.06 -7.33
C LEU A 334 5.27 8.49 -7.14
N SER A 335 4.23 9.17 -7.63
CA SER A 335 2.83 8.75 -7.48
C SER A 335 2.53 7.41 -8.17
N TYR A 336 3.37 6.98 -9.12
CA TYR A 336 3.25 5.65 -9.74
C TYR A 336 3.36 4.51 -8.71
N PHE A 337 4.06 4.71 -7.58
CA PHE A 337 4.11 3.74 -6.49
C PHE A 337 2.75 3.52 -5.83
N MET A 338 1.86 4.51 -5.85
CA MET A 338 0.48 4.31 -5.40
C MET A 338 -0.21 3.23 -6.24
N THR A 339 0.00 3.26 -7.55
CA THR A 339 -0.61 2.29 -8.46
C THR A 339 -0.03 0.89 -8.27
N SER A 340 1.30 0.77 -8.11
CA SER A 340 1.96 -0.53 -7.91
C SER A 340 1.61 -1.17 -6.56
N LEU A 341 1.26 -0.36 -5.56
CA LEU A 341 0.79 -0.81 -4.24
C LEU A 341 -0.73 -1.02 -4.18
N GLY A 342 -1.44 -0.84 -5.30
CA GLY A 342 -2.89 -1.11 -5.40
C GLY A 342 -3.80 0.07 -5.05
N PHE A 343 -3.25 1.25 -4.76
CA PHE A 343 -3.98 2.48 -4.49
C PHE A 343 -4.40 3.17 -5.80
N SER A 344 -5.34 2.58 -6.55
CA SER A 344 -5.93 3.22 -7.73
C SER A 344 -7.29 3.84 -7.40
N SER A 345 -7.56 5.04 -7.92
CA SER A 345 -8.82 5.77 -7.72
C SER A 345 -10.08 5.02 -8.18
N LYS A 346 -9.92 4.03 -9.08
CA LYS A 346 -11.01 3.18 -9.58
C LYS A 346 -11.30 1.93 -8.72
N LYS A 347 -10.52 1.66 -7.67
CA LYS A 347 -10.64 0.45 -6.81
C LYS A 347 -10.77 0.75 -5.31
N PHE A 348 -11.07 1.98 -4.92
CA PHE A 348 -11.40 2.27 -3.51
C PHE A 348 -12.82 1.82 -3.09
N ASP A 349 -13.38 0.81 -3.76
CA ASP A 349 -14.56 0.04 -3.31
C ASP A 349 -14.23 -0.90 -2.13
N LEU A 350 -12.99 -0.87 -1.60
CA LEU A 350 -12.57 -1.58 -0.39
C LEU A 350 -13.44 -1.23 0.84
N GLY A 351 -14.11 -0.06 0.86
CA GLY A 351 -15.06 0.27 1.92
C GLY A 351 -16.28 -0.65 1.94
N ILE A 352 -16.76 -1.11 0.78
CA ILE A 352 -17.96 -1.94 0.68
C ILE A 352 -17.61 -3.42 0.81
N GLU A 353 -16.55 -3.91 0.15
CA GLU A 353 -16.18 -5.33 0.26
C GLU A 353 -15.59 -5.67 1.64
N ASN A 354 -14.75 -4.82 2.26
CA ASN A 354 -14.31 -5.05 3.64
C ASN A 354 -15.47 -4.91 4.63
N ALA A 355 -16.47 -4.06 4.35
CA ALA A 355 -17.68 -3.99 5.17
C ALA A 355 -18.57 -5.22 4.97
N LYS A 356 -18.70 -5.74 3.75
CA LYS A 356 -19.44 -6.99 3.45
C LYS A 356 -18.78 -8.20 4.09
N GLU A 357 -17.46 -8.31 4.02
CA GLU A 357 -16.68 -9.37 4.65
C GLU A 357 -16.86 -9.32 6.17
N ARG A 358 -16.77 -8.13 6.79
CA ARG A 358 -17.08 -7.93 8.22
C ARG A 358 -18.54 -8.21 8.59
N VAL A 359 -19.51 -7.84 7.75
CA VAL A 359 -20.92 -8.15 7.98
C VAL A 359 -21.16 -9.66 7.88
N ALA A 360 -20.50 -10.35 6.94
CA ALA A 360 -20.58 -11.80 6.80
C ALA A 360 -19.98 -12.53 8.01
N ASP A 361 -18.86 -12.03 8.54
CA ASP A 361 -18.24 -12.56 9.76
C ASP A 361 -19.15 -12.37 10.98
N ILE A 362 -19.71 -11.17 11.16
CA ILE A 362 -20.68 -10.87 12.23
C ILE A 362 -21.92 -11.79 12.12
N LEU A 363 -22.46 -11.99 10.91
CA LEU A 363 -23.63 -12.86 10.70
C LEU A 363 -23.32 -14.34 10.97
N ASN A 364 -22.11 -14.79 10.67
CA ASN A 364 -21.66 -16.16 11.00
C ASN A 364 -21.46 -16.33 12.51
N GLU A 365 -20.87 -15.36 13.20
CA GLU A 365 -20.73 -15.37 14.65
C GLU A 365 -22.10 -15.39 15.36
N MET A 366 -23.06 -14.60 14.86
CA MET A 366 -24.45 -14.63 15.36
C MET A 366 -25.08 -16.02 15.18
N LYS A 367 -24.96 -16.64 14.00
CA LYS A 367 -25.46 -18.02 13.76
C LYS A 367 -24.85 -19.06 14.70
N ILE A 368 -23.57 -18.93 15.03
CA ILE A 368 -22.88 -19.83 15.96
C ILE A 368 -23.39 -19.61 17.40
N SER A 369 -23.65 -18.35 17.78
CA SER A 369 -24.18 -18.01 19.10
C SER A 369 -25.65 -18.40 19.32
N PHE A 370 -26.46 -18.48 18.25
CA PHE A 370 -27.86 -18.91 18.32
C PHE A 370 -28.07 -20.43 18.27
N ASN A 371 -27.06 -21.18 17.86
CA ASN A 371 -27.10 -22.66 17.80
C ASN A 371 -26.38 -23.35 18.98
N LYS A 372 -25.95 -22.56 19.97
CA LYS A 372 -25.53 -23.04 21.30
C LYS A 372 -26.59 -22.63 22.30
#